data_AF-A0A961A2W7-F1
#
_entry.id   AF-A0A961A2W7-F1
#
_cell.length_a   1.000
_cell.length_b   1.000
_cell.length_c   1.000
_cell.angle_alpha   90.00
_cell.angle_beta   90.00
_cell.angle_gamma   90.00
#
_symmetry.space_group_name_H-M   'P 1'
#
loop_
_entity.id
_entity.type
_entity.pdbx_description
1 polymer ?
#
loop_
_entity_poly.entity_id
_entity_poly.type
_entity_poly.pdbx_seq_one_letter_code
_entity_poly.pdbx_strand_id
1 'polypeptide(L)'
;DGVTGTSILMRALRGLGAIVDYYIPNRFYEGYGPNEDAFMQAISDGYKLIITVDNGISGLLEADILPPYGVDLIITDHHQPKECHPNAFSIIHPELDSSYPFYQLSGAGVALKLAQALIGDGLSEEYFAIAALGTIGDVVPLIDENRYIVKRGLEAIRRTELCGLNALMNE
;
A
#
# COMPACT_ATOMS: atom_id res chain seq x y z
N ASP A 1 -1.02 0.81 9.14
CA ASP A 1 -0.82 1.41 7.81
C ASP A 1 -0.96 0.40 6.67
N GLY A 2 -0.24 -0.73 6.71
CA GLY A 2 -0.30 -1.76 5.66
C GLY A 2 -1.67 -2.38 5.40
N VAL A 3 -2.50 -2.64 6.43
CA VAL A 3 -3.86 -3.18 6.23
C VAL A 3 -4.76 -2.17 5.51
N THR A 4 -4.66 -0.89 5.86
CA THR A 4 -5.41 0.20 5.21
C THR A 4 -4.94 0.44 3.78
N GLY A 5 -3.62 0.42 3.53
CA GLY A 5 -3.06 0.51 2.18
C GLY A 5 -3.48 -0.68 1.31
N THR A 6 -3.44 -1.90 1.85
CA THR A 6 -3.91 -3.10 1.16
C THR A 6 -5.38 -2.96 0.81
N SER A 7 -6.21 -2.49 1.74
CA SER A 7 -7.64 -2.24 1.49
C SER A 7 -7.88 -1.22 0.37
N ILE A 8 -7.05 -0.16 0.28
CA ILE A 8 -7.08 0.83 -0.80
C ILE A 8 -6.82 0.17 -2.15
N LEU A 9 -5.70 -0.57 -2.30
CA LEU A 9 -5.36 -1.19 -3.57
C LEU A 9 -6.33 -2.30 -3.96
N MET A 10 -6.79 -3.10 -3.01
CA MET A 10 -7.81 -4.12 -3.25
C MET A 10 -9.10 -3.52 -3.81
N ARG A 11 -9.56 -2.39 -3.25
CA ARG A 11 -10.75 -1.68 -3.76
C ARG A 11 -10.50 -1.10 -5.15
N ALA A 12 -9.36 -0.45 -5.36
CA ALA A 12 -9.03 0.18 -6.63
C ALA A 12 -8.92 -0.84 -7.77
N LEU A 13 -8.13 -1.88 -7.56
CA LEU A 13 -7.88 -2.92 -8.56
C LEU A 13 -9.15 -3.72 -8.87
N ARG A 14 -9.93 -4.13 -7.85
CA ARG A 14 -11.23 -4.79 -8.09
C ARG A 14 -12.22 -3.88 -8.82
N GLY A 15 -12.27 -2.60 -8.46
CA GLY A 15 -13.11 -1.61 -9.13
C GLY A 15 -12.77 -1.43 -10.61
N LEU A 16 -11.50 -1.62 -10.98
CA LEU A 16 -11.01 -1.61 -12.36
C LEU A 16 -11.13 -2.97 -13.08
N GLY A 17 -11.69 -3.98 -12.42
CA GLY A 17 -11.92 -5.31 -13.00
C GLY A 17 -10.74 -6.28 -12.92
N ALA A 18 -9.71 -5.97 -12.12
CA ALA A 18 -8.60 -6.89 -11.90
C ALA A 18 -9.03 -8.11 -11.07
N ILE A 19 -8.47 -9.28 -11.42
CA ILE A 19 -8.53 -10.48 -10.58
C ILE A 19 -7.41 -10.34 -9.56
N VAL A 20 -7.77 -10.01 -8.32
CA VAL A 20 -6.80 -9.68 -7.27
C VAL A 20 -7.22 -10.27 -5.94
N ASP A 21 -6.21 -10.76 -5.23
CA ASP A 21 -6.29 -11.21 -3.85
C ASP A 21 -5.18 -10.56 -3.02
N TYR A 22 -5.24 -10.74 -1.71
CA TYR A 22 -4.29 -10.14 -0.77
C TYR A 22 -3.62 -11.18 0.12
N TYR A 23 -2.44 -10.81 0.61
CA TYR A 23 -1.75 -11.53 1.66
C TYR A 23 -1.36 -10.56 2.76
N ILE A 24 -1.70 -10.89 4.01
CA ILE A 24 -1.24 -10.13 5.18
C ILE A 24 -0.43 -11.11 6.05
N PRO A 25 0.89 -10.87 6.22
CA PRO A 25 1.72 -11.77 6.99
C PRO A 25 1.30 -11.77 8.46
N ASN A 26 1.41 -12.92 9.11
CA ASN A 26 1.24 -13.03 10.54
C ASN A 26 2.49 -12.49 11.26
N ARG A 27 2.36 -11.31 11.86
CA ARG A 27 3.45 -10.61 12.56
C ARG A 27 4.15 -11.46 13.63
N PHE A 28 3.48 -12.42 14.26
CA PHE A 28 4.06 -13.23 15.34
C PHE A 28 4.87 -14.42 14.86
N TYR A 29 4.50 -15.00 13.72
CA TYR A 29 5.13 -16.23 13.20
C TYR A 29 6.04 -15.96 12.01
N GLU A 30 5.68 -15.00 11.15
CA GLU A 30 6.37 -14.71 9.89
C GLU A 30 7.21 -13.43 9.97
N GLY A 31 6.90 -12.55 10.93
CA GLY A 31 7.59 -11.28 11.09
C GLY A 31 7.05 -10.18 10.17
N TYR A 32 7.95 -9.33 9.67
CA TYR A 32 7.62 -8.14 8.88
C TYR A 32 8.39 -8.12 7.56
N GLY A 33 7.70 -7.70 6.49
CA GLY A 33 8.28 -7.50 5.17
C GLY A 33 7.97 -8.64 4.18
N PRO A 34 8.59 -8.59 2.99
CA PRO A 34 8.58 -9.69 2.04
C PRO A 34 8.95 -11.01 2.70
N ASN A 35 8.25 -12.06 2.30
CA ASN A 35 8.41 -13.39 2.86
C ASN A 35 8.49 -14.38 1.70
N GLU A 36 9.58 -15.15 1.67
CA GLU A 36 9.85 -16.12 0.60
C GLU A 36 8.71 -17.13 0.46
N ASP A 37 8.21 -17.68 1.56
CA ASP A 37 7.11 -18.65 1.54
C ASP A 37 5.83 -18.03 0.95
N ALA A 38 5.52 -16.79 1.30
CA ALA A 38 4.36 -16.06 0.77
C ALA A 38 4.49 -15.81 -0.74
N PHE A 39 5.69 -15.44 -1.21
CA PHE A 39 5.95 -15.24 -2.64
C PHE A 39 5.90 -16.55 -3.42
N MET A 40 6.46 -17.63 -2.87
CA MET A 40 6.38 -18.97 -3.47
C MET A 40 4.94 -19.48 -3.52
N GLN A 41 4.14 -19.19 -2.50
CA GLN A 41 2.71 -19.48 -2.49
C GLN A 41 1.98 -18.72 -3.61
N ALA A 42 2.24 -17.41 -3.74
CA ALA A 42 1.65 -16.61 -4.82
C ALA A 42 2.03 -17.11 -6.23
N ILE A 43 3.30 -17.53 -6.42
CA ILE A 43 3.74 -18.18 -7.65
C ILE A 43 2.96 -19.47 -7.91
N SER A 44 2.81 -20.32 -6.89
CA SER A 44 2.07 -21.59 -6.97
C SER A 44 0.59 -21.37 -7.30
N ASP A 45 -0.01 -20.31 -6.77
CA ASP A 45 -1.40 -19.93 -7.04
C ASP A 45 -1.59 -19.28 -8.42
N GLY A 46 -0.50 -19.07 -9.15
CA GLY A 46 -0.50 -18.60 -10.54
C GLY A 46 -0.49 -17.08 -10.70
N TYR A 47 -0.24 -16.31 -9.64
CA TYR A 47 -0.10 -14.86 -9.74
C TYR A 47 1.13 -14.48 -10.58
N LYS A 48 0.97 -13.43 -11.40
CA LYS A 48 2.03 -12.90 -12.29
C LYS A 48 2.52 -11.51 -11.92
N LEU A 49 1.87 -10.90 -10.94
CA LEU A 49 2.24 -9.60 -10.40
C LEU A 49 2.01 -9.63 -8.89
N ILE A 50 3.04 -9.24 -8.14
CA ILE A 50 2.98 -9.00 -6.70
C ILE A 50 3.14 -7.49 -6.49
N ILE A 51 2.26 -6.90 -5.68
CA ILE A 51 2.37 -5.50 -5.25
C ILE A 51 2.53 -5.48 -3.74
N THR A 52 3.69 -5.05 -3.23
CA THR A 52 3.86 -4.86 -1.79
C THR A 52 3.21 -3.56 -1.35
N VAL A 53 2.71 -3.53 -0.13
CA VAL A 53 2.12 -2.33 0.47
C VAL A 53 2.69 -2.15 1.86
N ASP A 54 3.20 -0.95 2.12
CA ASP A 54 3.77 -0.59 3.43
C ASP A 54 4.91 -1.53 3.84
N ASN A 55 5.64 -2.06 2.84
CA ASN A 55 6.86 -2.84 3.00
C ASN A 55 7.50 -3.08 1.63
N GLY A 56 8.65 -3.75 1.62
CA GLY A 56 9.29 -4.25 0.40
C GLY A 56 10.65 -3.64 0.15
N ILE A 57 10.89 -2.38 0.55
CA ILE A 57 12.10 -1.65 0.15
C ILE A 57 13.40 -2.27 0.69
N SER A 58 13.31 -3.06 1.76
CA SER A 58 14.43 -3.78 2.36
C SER A 58 14.57 -5.25 1.93
N GLY A 59 13.61 -5.80 1.16
CA GLY A 59 13.55 -7.23 0.79
C GLY A 59 14.36 -7.56 -0.47
N LEU A 60 15.68 -7.39 -0.39
CA LEU A 60 16.59 -7.64 -1.52
C LEU A 60 16.54 -9.10 -1.98
N LEU A 61 16.70 -10.03 -1.03
CA LEU A 61 16.81 -11.46 -1.33
C LEU A 61 15.46 -12.03 -1.78
N GLU A 62 14.37 -11.60 -1.14
CA GLU A 62 13.03 -12.04 -1.45
C GLU A 62 12.59 -11.56 -2.84
N ALA A 63 13.01 -10.37 -3.28
CA ALA A 63 12.72 -9.91 -4.63
C ALA A 63 13.43 -10.74 -5.72
N ASP A 64 14.65 -11.21 -5.44
CA ASP A 64 15.46 -11.97 -6.40
C ASP A 64 14.91 -13.37 -6.71
N ILE A 65 13.93 -13.87 -5.95
CA ILE A 65 13.32 -15.18 -6.19
C ILE A 65 12.33 -15.16 -7.37
N LEU A 66 11.75 -14.00 -7.69
CA LEU A 66 10.62 -13.86 -8.60
C LEU A 66 10.98 -13.96 -10.11
N PRO A 67 12.11 -13.40 -10.60
CA PRO A 67 12.42 -13.38 -12.03
C PRO A 67 12.41 -14.76 -12.73
N PRO A 68 12.97 -15.84 -12.14
CA PRO A 68 12.91 -17.18 -12.75
C PRO A 68 11.49 -17.70 -13.01
N TYR A 69 10.49 -17.21 -12.29
CA TYR A 69 9.09 -17.63 -12.43
C TYR A 69 8.24 -16.68 -13.30
N GLY A 70 8.85 -15.61 -13.81
CA GLY A 70 8.17 -14.61 -14.62
C GLY A 70 7.07 -13.89 -13.85
N VAL A 71 7.33 -13.54 -12.58
CA VAL A 71 6.43 -12.76 -11.73
C VAL A 71 7.04 -11.37 -11.55
N ASP A 72 6.27 -10.34 -11.90
CA ASP A 72 6.66 -8.95 -11.68
C ASP A 72 6.44 -8.54 -10.23
N LEU A 73 7.32 -7.67 -9.72
CA LEU A 73 7.20 -7.07 -8.39
C LEU A 73 7.09 -5.56 -8.50
N ILE A 74 6.02 -5.00 -7.94
CA ILE A 74 5.88 -3.55 -7.70
C ILE A 74 5.96 -3.32 -6.20
N ILE A 75 6.87 -2.46 -5.79
CA ILE A 75 7.03 -2.10 -4.37
C ILE A 75 6.31 -0.78 -4.11
N THR A 76 5.39 -0.74 -3.14
CA THR A 76 4.84 0.51 -2.61
C THR A 76 5.18 0.62 -1.13
N ASP A 77 6.07 1.55 -0.80
CA ASP A 77 6.67 1.64 0.54
C ASP A 77 7.06 3.07 0.86
N HIS A 78 7.32 3.34 2.14
CA HIS A 78 7.73 4.63 2.67
C HIS A 78 8.83 4.52 3.75
N HIS A 79 9.20 3.30 4.13
CA HIS A 79 10.27 3.05 5.10
C HIS A 79 11.63 3.50 4.56
N GLN A 80 12.54 3.87 5.46
CA GLN A 80 13.86 4.37 5.07
C GLN A 80 14.56 3.44 4.05
N PRO A 81 14.85 3.92 2.82
CA PRO A 81 15.51 3.13 1.82
C PRO A 81 17.00 2.93 2.17
N LYS A 82 17.55 1.80 1.75
CA LYS A 82 18.98 1.49 1.83
C LYS A 82 19.67 1.89 0.52
N GLU A 83 21.00 1.87 0.49
CA GLU A 83 21.79 2.17 -0.71
C GLU A 83 21.51 1.21 -1.88
N CYS A 84 21.22 -0.05 -1.58
CA CYS A 84 20.81 -1.05 -2.56
C CYS A 84 19.29 -1.23 -2.51
N HIS A 85 18.67 -1.39 -3.68
CA HIS A 85 17.24 -1.56 -3.82
C HIS A 85 16.89 -2.95 -4.36
N PRO A 86 15.72 -3.51 -3.99
CA PRO A 86 15.25 -4.80 -4.49
C PRO A 86 15.10 -4.83 -6.01
N ASN A 87 15.30 -6.02 -6.59
CA ASN A 87 15.06 -6.26 -8.00
C ASN A 87 13.55 -6.30 -8.29
N ALA A 88 12.96 -5.13 -8.47
CA ALA A 88 11.54 -4.94 -8.71
C ALA A 88 11.31 -4.32 -10.10
N PHE A 89 10.18 -4.67 -10.73
CA PHE A 89 9.73 -4.03 -11.96
C PHE A 89 9.52 -2.53 -11.75
N SER A 90 9.02 -2.14 -10.58
CA SER A 90 8.89 -0.74 -10.18
C SER A 90 8.97 -0.57 -8.67
N ILE A 91 9.51 0.56 -8.23
CA ILE A 91 9.55 0.96 -6.82
C ILE A 91 8.90 2.34 -6.71
N ILE A 92 7.76 2.39 -6.03
CA ILE A 92 6.99 3.59 -5.74
C ILE A 92 7.31 3.97 -4.29
N HIS A 93 8.23 4.92 -4.14
CA HIS A 93 8.74 5.33 -2.84
C HIS A 93 8.99 6.84 -2.80
N PRO A 94 8.43 7.57 -1.82
CA PRO A 94 8.44 9.03 -1.82
C PRO A 94 9.84 9.63 -1.58
N GLU A 95 10.75 8.90 -0.93
CA GLU A 95 12.17 9.32 -0.76
C GLU A 95 13.08 9.01 -1.97
N LEU A 96 12.66 8.16 -2.92
CA LEU A 96 13.54 7.75 -4.03
C LEU A 96 13.41 8.65 -5.27
N ASP A 97 12.33 9.41 -5.38
CA ASP A 97 12.14 10.38 -6.45
C ASP A 97 12.42 11.79 -5.96
N SER A 98 13.58 12.34 -6.34
CA SER A 98 13.96 13.71 -5.98
C SER A 98 13.04 14.81 -6.53
N SER A 99 12.19 14.48 -7.51
CA SER A 99 11.20 15.42 -8.05
C SER A 99 9.89 15.43 -7.26
N TYR A 100 9.66 14.42 -6.41
CA TYR A 100 8.47 14.34 -5.61
C TYR A 100 8.54 15.31 -4.41
N PRO A 101 7.58 16.22 -4.24
CA PRO A 101 7.73 17.34 -3.31
C PRO A 101 7.57 16.96 -1.82
N PHE A 102 6.99 15.80 -1.53
CA PHE A 102 6.66 15.41 -0.15
C PHE A 102 7.06 13.97 0.16
N TYR A 103 8.17 13.80 0.88
CA TYR A 103 8.77 12.49 1.09
C TYR A 103 8.20 11.68 2.28
N GLN A 104 7.28 12.26 3.07
CA GLN A 104 6.87 11.71 4.38
C GLN A 104 5.49 11.04 4.37
N LEU A 105 5.02 10.56 3.21
CA LEU A 105 3.77 9.80 3.14
C LEU A 105 3.86 8.54 4.02
N SER A 106 2.72 8.10 4.55
CA SER A 106 2.59 6.74 5.08
C SER A 106 2.44 5.74 3.92
N GLY A 107 2.66 4.45 4.13
CA GLY A 107 2.34 3.38 3.19
C GLY A 107 0.91 3.42 2.66
N ALA A 108 -0.10 3.71 3.48
CA ALA A 108 -1.47 3.95 2.99
C ALA A 108 -1.58 5.23 2.14
N GLY A 109 -0.77 6.25 2.43
CA GLY A 109 -0.63 7.45 1.59
C GLY A 109 -0.06 7.11 0.22
N VAL A 110 1.00 6.31 0.15
CA VAL A 110 1.58 5.83 -1.12
C VAL A 110 0.57 4.98 -1.89
N ALA A 111 -0.15 4.07 -1.21
CA ALA A 111 -1.23 3.29 -1.82
C ALA A 111 -2.37 4.17 -2.37
N LEU A 112 -2.73 5.25 -1.67
CA LEU A 112 -3.69 6.24 -2.15
C LEU A 112 -3.19 6.93 -3.42
N LYS A 113 -1.90 7.30 -3.49
CA LYS A 113 -1.31 7.90 -4.71
C LYS A 113 -1.37 6.95 -5.89
N LEU A 114 -1.07 5.68 -5.69
CA LEU A 114 -1.21 4.68 -6.74
C LEU A 114 -2.67 4.53 -7.19
N ALA A 115 -3.61 4.46 -6.25
CA ALA A 115 -5.04 4.42 -6.59
C ALA A 115 -5.50 5.67 -7.35
N GLN A 116 -5.03 6.86 -6.98
CA GLN A 116 -5.27 8.12 -7.71
C GLN A 116 -4.77 8.03 -9.15
N ALA A 117 -3.55 7.53 -9.35
CA ALA A 117 -2.96 7.40 -10.68
C ALA A 117 -3.74 6.41 -11.57
N LEU A 118 -4.26 5.32 -10.99
CA LEU A 118 -5.01 4.29 -11.72
C LEU A 118 -6.45 4.71 -12.05
N ILE A 119 -7.13 5.39 -11.12
CA ILE A 119 -8.57 5.72 -11.25
C ILE A 119 -8.78 7.11 -11.87
N GLY A 120 -7.89 8.06 -11.64
CA GLY A 120 -8.04 9.45 -12.07
C GLY A 120 -9.19 10.17 -11.35
N ASP A 121 -9.91 11.02 -12.09
CA ASP A 121 -10.97 11.90 -11.56
C ASP A 121 -12.16 11.17 -10.91
N GLY A 122 -12.28 9.85 -11.12
CA GLY A 122 -13.33 9.02 -10.53
C GLY A 122 -13.06 8.55 -9.09
N LEU A 123 -11.94 8.95 -8.47
CA LEU A 123 -11.59 8.47 -7.13
C LEU A 123 -12.58 8.98 -6.07
N SER A 124 -13.25 8.04 -5.39
CA SER A 124 -14.18 8.33 -4.30
C SER A 124 -13.49 8.87 -3.03
N GLU A 125 -14.21 9.67 -2.25
CA GLU A 125 -13.78 10.16 -0.93
C GLU A 125 -13.49 9.02 0.06
N GLU A 126 -14.07 7.84 -0.14
CA GLU A 126 -13.84 6.68 0.71
C GLU A 126 -12.36 6.25 0.74
N TYR A 127 -11.62 6.47 -0.34
CA TYR A 127 -10.19 6.18 -0.37
C TYR A 127 -9.42 7.08 0.60
N PHE A 128 -9.81 8.36 0.74
CA PHE A 128 -9.24 9.27 1.73
C PHE A 128 -9.62 8.86 3.15
N ALA A 129 -10.84 8.34 3.37
CA ALA A 129 -11.25 7.84 4.68
C ALA A 129 -10.33 6.70 5.15
N ILE A 130 -10.05 5.73 4.27
CA ILE A 130 -9.17 4.60 4.58
C ILE A 130 -7.71 5.07 4.74
N ALA A 131 -7.24 5.96 3.85
CA ALA A 131 -5.86 6.47 3.91
C ALA A 131 -5.60 7.25 5.20
N ALA A 132 -6.55 8.09 5.64
CA ALA A 132 -6.41 8.85 6.89
C ALA A 132 -6.23 7.96 8.12
N LEU A 133 -6.90 6.79 8.17
CA LEU A 133 -6.71 5.81 9.25
C LEU A 133 -5.28 5.26 9.25
N GLY A 134 -4.75 4.91 8.07
CA GLY A 134 -3.37 4.47 7.92
C GLY A 134 -2.36 5.54 8.32
N THR A 135 -2.51 6.75 7.77
CA THR A 135 -1.64 7.90 8.04
C THR A 135 -1.63 8.29 9.52
N ILE A 136 -2.79 8.33 10.19
CA ILE A 136 -2.85 8.61 11.64
C ILE A 136 -2.24 7.44 12.42
N GLY A 137 -2.58 6.20 12.06
CA GLY A 137 -2.12 5.00 12.76
C GLY A 137 -0.61 4.80 12.67
N ASP A 138 0.02 5.32 11.64
CA ASP A 138 1.47 5.27 11.42
C ASP A 138 2.24 6.44 12.07
N VAL A 139 1.52 7.43 12.61
CA VAL A 139 2.10 8.56 13.36
C VAL A 139 3.10 9.37 12.51
N VAL A 140 2.93 9.38 11.19
CA VAL A 140 3.71 10.24 10.29
C VAL A 140 3.36 11.73 10.50
N PRO A 141 4.26 12.68 10.19
CA PRO A 141 4.00 14.10 10.39
C PRO A 141 2.75 14.58 9.63
N LEU A 142 1.83 15.24 10.34
CA LEU A 142 0.61 15.81 9.78
C LEU A 142 0.84 17.22 9.20
N ILE A 143 1.72 17.27 8.21
CA ILE A 143 2.03 18.44 7.39
C ILE A 143 1.75 18.12 5.92
N ASP A 144 1.64 19.18 5.11
CA ASP A 144 1.47 19.11 3.66
C ASP A 144 0.45 18.03 3.20
N GLU A 145 0.87 17.05 2.39
CA GLU A 145 -0.02 16.04 1.82
C GLU A 145 -0.67 15.16 2.89
N ASN A 146 0.07 14.74 3.93
CA ASN A 146 -0.52 13.97 5.03
C ASN A 146 -1.62 14.77 5.74
N ARG A 147 -1.40 16.08 5.94
CA ARG A 147 -2.43 16.96 6.52
C ARG A 147 -3.66 17.03 5.64
N TYR A 148 -3.48 17.12 4.32
CA TYR A 148 -4.58 17.14 3.37
C TYR A 148 -5.35 15.81 3.36
N ILE A 149 -4.65 14.68 3.28
CA ILE A 149 -5.21 13.33 3.32
C ILE A 149 -6.02 13.15 4.59
N VAL A 150 -5.46 13.47 5.75
CA VAL A 150 -6.14 13.32 7.04
C VAL A 150 -7.34 14.26 7.15
N LYS A 151 -7.22 15.53 6.73
CA LYS A 151 -8.35 16.47 6.77
C LYS A 151 -9.53 15.94 5.93
N ARG A 152 -9.27 15.55 4.68
CA ARG A 152 -10.31 15.02 3.79
C ARG A 152 -10.86 13.69 4.28
N GLY A 153 -9.99 12.79 4.73
CA GLY A 153 -10.40 11.49 5.24
C GLY A 153 -11.29 11.61 6.47
N LEU A 154 -10.98 12.51 7.41
CA LEU A 154 -11.86 12.76 8.56
C LEU A 154 -13.22 13.33 8.17
N GLU A 155 -13.29 14.18 7.13
CA GLU A 155 -14.55 14.65 6.57
C GLU A 155 -15.34 13.51 5.90
N ALA A 156 -14.65 12.62 5.18
CA ALA A 156 -15.23 11.46 4.52
C ALA A 156 -15.72 10.39 5.52
N ILE A 157 -14.97 10.13 6.60
CA ILE A 157 -15.34 9.17 7.65
C ILE A 157 -16.71 9.52 8.26
N ARG A 158 -17.00 10.81 8.49
CA ARG A 158 -18.29 11.26 9.05
C ARG A 158 -19.51 10.94 8.18
N ARG A 159 -19.29 10.63 6.90
CA ARG A 159 -20.33 10.39 5.89
C ARG A 159 -20.12 9.05 5.18
N THR A 160 -19.29 8.17 5.74
CA THR A 160 -18.85 6.97 5.04
C THR A 160 -19.96 5.93 4.94
N GLU A 161 -20.01 5.23 3.81
CA GLU A 161 -20.86 4.05 3.64
C GLU A 161 -20.06 2.75 3.85
N LEU A 162 -18.77 2.86 4.18
CA LEU A 162 -17.92 1.72 4.48
C LEU A 162 -18.40 1.02 5.76
N CYS A 163 -19.04 -0.14 5.59
CA CYS A 163 -19.64 -0.89 6.69
C CYS A 163 -18.64 -1.20 7.82
N GLY A 164 -17.37 -1.48 7.51
CA GLY A 164 -16.33 -1.71 8.51
C GLY A 164 -16.03 -0.48 9.37
N LEU A 165 -15.95 0.71 8.77
CA LEU A 165 -15.74 1.95 9.53
C LEU A 165 -16.97 2.31 10.36
N ASN A 166 -18.16 2.15 9.78
CA ASN A 166 -19.40 2.37 10.50
C ASN A 166 -19.57 1.42 11.68
N ALA A 167 -19.17 0.15 11.55
CA ALA A 167 -19.19 -0.79 12.66
C ALA A 167 -18.28 -0.32 13.80
N LEU A 168 -17.02 0.02 13.50
CA LEU A 168 -16.04 0.48 14.50
C LEU A 168 -16.45 1.78 15.22
N MET A 169 -17.11 2.72 14.52
CA MET A 169 -17.59 3.96 15.14
C MET A 169 -18.83 3.77 16.03
N ASN A 170 -19.55 2.66 15.86
CA ASN A 170 -20.76 2.34 16.62
C ASN A 170 -20.50 1.30 17.74
N GLU A 171 -19.25 0.89 17.97
CA GLU A 171 -18.83 0.14 19.16
C GLU A 171 -18.85 1.02 20.42
#